data_AF-A0A228J0D1-F1
#
_entry.id   AF-A0A228J0D1-F1
#
_cell.length_a   1.000
_cell.length_b   1.000
_cell.length_c   1.000
_cell.angle_alpha   90.00
_cell.angle_beta   90.00
_cell.angle_gamma   90.00
#
_symmetry.space_group_name_H-M   'P 1'
#
loop_
_entity.id
_entity.type
_entity.pdbx_description
1 polymer ?
#
loop_
_entity_poly.entity_id
_entity_poly.type
_entity_poly.pdbx_seq_one_letter_code
_entity_poly.pdbx_strand_id
1 'polypeptide(L)'
;MMLSILTMTAEQEQDARAKAFYLLKKWTSFTFLEYAVGLYRDFLGAYARQLDTPSPNQVELEEAYRHDFLGALVQMDLGIDALRRGLDKRAAYDALMTGSQQAGDLLFGRSALEIGRKYDPFFHSLGLKDTNFADPVYATGFAEGVWIERLIGYALKCTVGIGFTGMLAYGTRADGGTRVFEHWTYESMFEDAPLPAWRYWPPGRSYPAELPPCPPRNESGSGEVCSDQAIPVEGIWEPWFPAGKVGCPSYFLKDSIAHKYLLEGSNDEQVVRWRLLWEDTRYRDGSIPAEEETYFPKPVA
;
A
#
# COMPACT_ATOMS: atom_id res chain seq x y z
N MET A 1 0.66 -20.04 10.51
CA MET A 1 1.09 -19.83 11.92
C MET A 1 1.33 -18.35 12.06
N MET A 2 0.62 -17.68 12.96
CA MET A 2 0.75 -16.23 13.17
C MET A 2 2.16 -15.91 13.68
N LEU A 3 2.86 -15.00 13.00
CA LEU A 3 4.14 -14.49 13.47
C LEU A 3 3.88 -13.54 14.64
N SER A 4 4.56 -13.76 15.76
CA SER A 4 4.47 -12.89 16.94
C SER A 4 5.85 -12.62 17.48
N ILE A 5 6.12 -11.36 17.81
CA ILE A 5 7.38 -10.91 18.42
C ILE A 5 7.70 -11.67 19.72
N LEU A 6 6.69 -12.27 20.37
CA LEU A 6 6.86 -13.00 21.60
C LEU A 6 7.38 -14.43 21.38
N THR A 7 7.08 -15.05 20.23
CA THR A 7 7.26 -16.50 19.99
C THR A 7 8.25 -16.83 18.89
N MET A 8 8.68 -15.86 18.08
CA MET A 8 9.61 -16.09 16.96
C MET A 8 11.01 -16.48 17.44
N THR A 9 11.66 -17.39 16.69
CA THR A 9 13.10 -17.66 16.84
C THR A 9 13.92 -16.50 16.26
N ALA A 10 15.22 -16.47 16.54
CA ALA A 10 16.12 -15.45 16.00
C ALA A 10 16.16 -15.47 14.46
N GLU A 11 16.13 -16.66 13.85
CA GLU A 11 16.13 -16.82 12.39
C GLU A 11 14.81 -16.32 11.77
N GLN A 12 13.67 -16.66 12.40
CA GLN A 12 12.37 -16.17 11.96
C GLN A 12 12.28 -14.64 12.06
N GLU A 13 12.81 -14.08 13.15
CA GLU A 13 12.83 -12.63 13.35
C GLU A 13 13.68 -11.96 12.28
N GLN A 14 14.88 -12.48 12.01
CA GLN A 14 15.76 -11.92 11.00
C GLN A 14 15.15 -12.00 9.58
N ASP A 15 14.50 -13.11 9.23
CA ASP A 15 13.79 -13.27 7.95
C ASP A 15 12.60 -12.29 7.83
N ALA A 16 11.77 -12.20 8.86
CA ALA A 16 10.64 -11.27 8.89
C ALA A 16 11.08 -9.81 8.81
N ARG A 17 12.16 -9.44 9.53
CA ARG A 17 12.79 -8.10 9.45
C ARG A 17 13.27 -7.79 8.04
N ALA A 18 13.96 -8.72 7.39
CA ALA A 18 14.44 -8.56 6.02
C ALA A 18 13.29 -8.35 5.02
N LYS A 19 12.24 -9.18 5.13
CA LYS A 19 11.06 -9.08 4.26
C LYS A 19 10.30 -7.78 4.47
N ALA A 20 10.08 -7.38 5.73
CA ALA A 20 9.40 -6.14 6.05
C ALA A 20 10.18 -4.92 5.56
N PHE A 21 11.49 -4.87 5.83
CA PHE A 21 12.35 -3.81 5.34
C PHE A 21 12.29 -3.66 3.82
N TYR A 22 12.35 -4.78 3.09
CA TYR A 22 12.24 -4.80 1.63
C TYR A 22 10.88 -4.29 1.13
N LEU A 23 9.77 -4.76 1.72
CA LEU A 23 8.42 -4.34 1.32
C LEU A 23 8.17 -2.85 1.58
N LEU A 24 8.63 -2.31 2.71
CA LEU A 24 8.51 -0.89 3.02
C LEU A 24 9.26 -0.03 1.98
N LYS A 25 10.47 -0.43 1.59
CA LYS A 25 11.23 0.24 0.52
C LYS A 25 10.51 0.17 -0.82
N LYS A 26 9.94 -0.99 -1.14
CA LYS A 26 9.16 -1.24 -2.37
C LYS A 26 7.89 -0.39 -2.42
N TRP A 27 7.07 -0.39 -1.38
CA TRP A 27 5.79 0.34 -1.35
C TRP A 27 5.95 1.86 -1.34
N THR A 28 7.13 2.36 -0.99
CA THR A 28 7.50 3.78 -1.06
C THR A 28 8.38 4.10 -2.27
N SER A 29 8.58 3.15 -3.18
CA SER A 29 9.47 3.35 -4.33
C SER A 29 8.78 4.01 -5.51
N PHE A 30 9.49 4.90 -6.18
CA PHE A 30 9.10 5.50 -7.45
C PHE A 30 8.69 4.42 -8.46
N THR A 31 9.52 3.41 -8.70
CA THR A 31 9.26 2.45 -9.78
C THR A 31 8.01 1.61 -9.51
N PHE A 32 7.78 1.19 -8.25
CA PHE A 32 6.59 0.43 -7.90
C PHE A 32 5.31 1.26 -7.98
N LEU A 33 5.38 2.54 -7.59
CA LEU A 33 4.25 3.47 -7.69
C LEU A 33 3.98 3.87 -9.15
N GLU A 34 5.02 4.07 -9.98
CA GLU A 34 4.88 4.34 -11.42
C GLU A 34 4.22 3.15 -12.14
N TYR A 35 4.57 1.91 -11.75
CA TYR A 35 3.88 0.72 -12.24
C TYR A 35 2.39 0.73 -11.89
N ALA A 36 2.02 1.08 -10.65
CA ALA A 36 0.63 1.17 -10.24
C ALA A 36 -0.14 2.18 -11.10
N VAL A 37 0.42 3.37 -11.32
CA VAL A 37 -0.16 4.39 -12.22
C VAL A 37 -0.22 3.88 -13.66
N GLY A 38 0.75 3.08 -14.10
CA GLY A 38 0.75 2.39 -15.39
C GLY A 38 -0.49 1.51 -15.59
N LEU A 39 -0.85 0.70 -14.60
CA LEU A 39 -2.07 -0.13 -14.64
C LEU A 39 -3.33 0.73 -14.83
N TYR A 40 -3.39 1.89 -14.19
CA TYR A 40 -4.50 2.82 -14.37
C TYR A 40 -4.51 3.45 -15.77
N ARG A 41 -3.34 3.84 -16.31
CA ARG A 41 -3.24 4.34 -17.69
C ARG A 41 -3.69 3.30 -18.72
N ASP A 42 -3.36 2.03 -18.51
CA ASP A 42 -3.82 0.93 -19.37
C ASP A 42 -5.35 0.84 -19.37
N PHE A 43 -5.98 0.96 -18.19
CA PHE A 43 -7.43 1.05 -18.06
C PHE A 43 -8.00 2.26 -18.81
N LEU A 44 -7.41 3.45 -18.68
CA LEU A 44 -7.88 4.65 -19.39
C LEU A 44 -7.74 4.53 -20.90
N GLY A 45 -6.68 3.87 -21.39
CA GLY A 45 -6.52 3.53 -22.79
C GLY A 45 -7.61 2.58 -23.29
N ALA A 46 -8.00 1.60 -22.48
CA ALA A 46 -9.10 0.69 -22.80
C ALA A 46 -10.47 1.39 -22.75
N TYR A 47 -10.69 2.25 -21.74
CA TYR A 47 -11.88 3.08 -21.63
C TYR A 47 -12.08 3.94 -22.87
N ALA A 48 -11.03 4.65 -23.30
CA ALA A 48 -11.08 5.49 -24.49
C ALA A 48 -11.47 4.71 -25.75
N ARG A 49 -10.90 3.52 -25.96
CA ARG A 49 -11.29 2.65 -27.08
C ARG A 49 -12.73 2.15 -26.96
N GLN A 50 -13.21 1.89 -25.75
CA GLN A 50 -14.58 1.46 -25.53
C GLN A 50 -15.60 2.57 -25.83
N LEU A 51 -15.23 3.84 -25.66
CA LEU A 51 -16.06 4.99 -26.05
C LEU A 51 -16.34 5.06 -27.55
N ASP A 52 -15.50 4.45 -28.39
CA ASP A 52 -15.75 4.34 -29.84
C ASP A 52 -16.92 3.39 -30.17
N THR A 53 -17.41 2.63 -29.18
CA THR A 53 -18.58 1.76 -29.31
C THR A 53 -19.83 2.48 -28.79
N PRO A 54 -20.86 2.72 -29.63
CA PRO A 54 -22.05 3.45 -29.21
C PRO A 54 -22.73 2.84 -27.99
N SER A 55 -22.97 3.66 -26.97
CA SER A 55 -23.65 3.28 -25.73
C SER A 55 -24.87 4.19 -25.46
N PRO A 56 -25.96 3.69 -24.85
CA PRO A 56 -27.15 4.49 -24.55
C PRO A 56 -26.86 5.72 -23.66
N ASN A 57 -25.84 5.63 -22.81
CA ASN A 57 -25.38 6.67 -21.88
C ASN A 57 -24.06 7.32 -22.33
N GLN A 58 -23.79 7.38 -23.64
CA GLN A 58 -22.53 7.88 -24.22
C GLN A 58 -22.04 9.20 -23.62
N VAL A 59 -22.94 10.20 -23.50
CA VAL A 59 -22.58 11.53 -22.99
C VAL A 59 -22.05 11.45 -21.55
N GLU A 60 -22.70 10.66 -20.69
CA GLU A 60 -22.28 10.46 -19.29
C GLU A 60 -20.93 9.74 -19.21
N LEU A 61 -20.67 8.78 -20.11
CA LEU A 61 -19.39 8.06 -20.19
C LEU A 61 -18.25 8.99 -20.63
N GLU A 62 -18.49 9.83 -21.64
CA GLU A 62 -17.51 10.81 -22.12
C GLU A 62 -17.23 11.92 -21.11
N GLU A 63 -18.25 12.36 -20.36
CA GLU A 63 -18.09 13.32 -19.26
C GLU A 63 -17.31 12.72 -18.09
N ALA A 64 -17.67 11.52 -17.65
CA ALA A 64 -16.95 10.81 -16.59
C ALA A 64 -15.49 10.57 -16.99
N TYR A 65 -15.22 10.18 -18.24
CA TYR A 65 -13.85 10.03 -18.74
C TYR A 65 -13.06 11.32 -18.60
N ARG A 66 -13.60 12.44 -19.09
CA ARG A 66 -12.91 13.74 -19.14
C ARG A 66 -12.71 14.36 -17.76
N HIS A 67 -13.70 14.29 -16.89
CA HIS A 67 -13.68 15.01 -15.62
C HIS A 67 -13.23 14.15 -14.45
N ASP A 68 -13.69 12.90 -14.38
CA ASP A 68 -13.46 12.07 -13.20
C ASP A 68 -12.22 11.21 -13.37
N PHE A 69 -12.15 10.44 -14.46
CA PHE A 69 -11.07 9.48 -14.70
C PHE A 69 -9.75 10.16 -15.11
N LEU A 70 -9.77 11.09 -16.06
CA LEU A 70 -8.57 11.88 -16.38
C LEU A 70 -8.16 12.78 -15.21
N GLY A 71 -9.12 13.31 -14.43
CA GLY A 71 -8.84 14.09 -13.24
C GLY A 71 -8.05 13.30 -12.19
N ALA A 72 -8.40 12.04 -11.96
CA ALA A 72 -7.66 11.15 -11.08
C ALA A 72 -6.23 10.88 -11.59
N LEU A 73 -6.05 10.66 -12.90
CA LEU A 73 -4.72 10.47 -13.50
C LEU A 73 -3.83 11.70 -13.31
N VAL A 74 -4.37 12.91 -13.47
CA VAL A 74 -3.60 14.14 -13.26
C VAL A 74 -3.01 14.19 -11.85
N GLN A 75 -3.77 13.80 -10.82
CA GLN A 75 -3.25 13.75 -9.45
C GLN A 75 -2.14 12.71 -9.29
N MET A 76 -2.32 11.52 -9.87
CA MET A 76 -1.29 10.47 -9.85
C MET A 76 -0.01 10.92 -10.55
N ASP A 77 -0.12 11.52 -11.74
CA ASP A 77 1.01 11.99 -12.54
C ASP A 77 1.78 13.10 -11.81
N LEU A 78 1.09 14.02 -11.14
CA LEU A 78 1.72 15.04 -10.30
C LEU A 78 2.55 14.41 -9.17
N GLY A 79 2.02 13.37 -8.52
CA GLY A 79 2.76 12.66 -7.47
C GLY A 79 3.97 11.89 -8.01
N ILE A 80 3.83 11.20 -9.16
CA ILE A 80 4.97 10.54 -9.83
C ILE A 80 6.05 11.54 -10.23
N ASP A 81 5.69 12.67 -10.84
CA ASP A 81 6.66 13.71 -11.22
C ASP A 81 7.38 14.28 -9.99
N ALA A 82 6.63 14.56 -8.92
CA ALA A 82 7.20 15.08 -7.68
C ALA A 82 8.20 14.10 -7.04
N LEU A 83 7.86 12.79 -6.97
CA LEU A 83 8.79 11.76 -6.49
C LEU A 83 10.04 11.67 -7.36
N ARG A 84 9.86 11.61 -8.69
CA ARG A 84 10.98 11.49 -9.64
C ARG A 84 12.00 12.61 -9.49
N ARG A 85 11.49 13.82 -9.23
CA ARG A 85 12.29 15.04 -9.10
C ARG A 85 12.83 15.24 -7.68
N GLY A 86 12.60 14.30 -6.76
CA GLY A 86 13.06 14.39 -5.38
C GLY A 86 12.44 15.56 -4.61
N LEU A 87 11.20 15.93 -4.95
CA LEU A 87 10.44 16.96 -4.23
C LEU A 87 9.86 16.41 -2.92
N ASP A 88 8.96 17.17 -2.29
CA ASP A 88 8.29 16.78 -1.05
C ASP A 88 7.53 15.44 -1.20
N LYS A 89 8.04 14.40 -0.53
CA LYS A 89 7.46 13.04 -0.58
C LYS A 89 6.06 12.97 0.03
N ARG A 90 5.76 13.77 1.06
CA ARG A 90 4.43 13.79 1.67
C ARG A 90 3.42 14.29 0.65
N ALA A 91 3.69 15.44 0.05
CA ALA A 91 2.83 16.00 -0.99
C ALA A 91 2.69 15.06 -2.19
N ALA A 92 3.78 14.40 -2.59
CA ALA A 92 3.78 13.47 -3.71
C ALA A 92 2.94 12.21 -3.43
N TYR A 93 3.08 11.61 -2.25
CA TYR A 93 2.25 10.48 -1.83
C TYR A 93 0.79 10.89 -1.65
N ASP A 94 0.51 12.07 -1.09
CA ASP A 94 -0.86 12.58 -0.93
C ASP A 94 -1.56 12.73 -2.30
N ALA A 95 -0.86 13.25 -3.31
CA ALA A 95 -1.38 13.37 -4.67
C ALA A 95 -1.70 12.00 -5.29
N LEU A 96 -0.76 11.04 -5.17
CA LEU A 96 -0.97 9.64 -5.62
C LEU A 96 -2.18 9.00 -4.97
N MET A 97 -2.28 9.08 -3.64
CA MET A 97 -3.36 8.49 -2.85
C MET A 97 -4.71 9.15 -3.17
N THR A 98 -4.73 10.47 -3.40
CA THR A 98 -5.94 11.19 -3.82
C THR A 98 -6.43 10.69 -5.18
N GLY A 99 -5.54 10.59 -6.16
CA GLY A 99 -5.87 10.05 -7.49
C GLY A 99 -6.36 8.60 -7.42
N SER A 100 -5.64 7.74 -6.71
CA SER A 100 -5.99 6.32 -6.50
C SER A 100 -7.37 6.13 -5.88
N GLN A 101 -7.66 6.92 -4.83
CA GLN A 101 -8.95 6.88 -4.17
C GLN A 101 -10.07 7.33 -5.11
N GLN A 102 -9.91 8.47 -5.78
CA GLN A 102 -10.88 9.00 -6.75
C GLN A 102 -11.17 7.98 -7.86
N ALA A 103 -10.13 7.46 -8.49
CA ALA A 103 -10.24 6.45 -9.56
C ALA A 103 -11.01 5.21 -9.10
N GLY A 104 -10.63 4.65 -7.96
CA GLY A 104 -11.24 3.42 -7.48
C GLY A 104 -12.66 3.62 -6.95
N ASP A 105 -13.02 4.78 -6.39
CA ASP A 105 -14.37 5.02 -5.88
C ASP A 105 -15.40 5.10 -7.03
N LEU A 106 -14.94 5.43 -8.24
CA LEU A 106 -15.75 5.41 -9.46
C LEU A 106 -16.05 4.00 -9.99
N LEU A 107 -15.20 3.02 -9.66
CA LEU A 107 -15.32 1.64 -10.15
C LEU A 107 -15.76 0.63 -9.10
N PHE A 108 -15.39 0.87 -7.84
CA PHE A 108 -15.49 -0.09 -6.76
C PHE A 108 -16.20 0.48 -5.54
N GLY A 109 -16.69 -0.42 -4.70
CA GLY A 109 -17.34 -0.07 -3.45
C GLY A 109 -18.71 0.59 -3.61
N ARG A 110 -19.08 1.37 -2.60
CA ARG A 110 -20.45 1.88 -2.44
C ARG A 110 -20.80 2.93 -3.50
N SER A 111 -19.90 3.87 -3.79
CA SER A 111 -20.18 4.93 -4.76
C SER A 111 -20.47 4.36 -6.15
N ALA A 112 -19.60 3.46 -6.65
CA ALA A 112 -19.82 2.77 -7.92
C ALA A 112 -21.12 1.96 -7.98
N LEU A 113 -21.55 1.37 -6.86
CA LEU A 113 -22.83 0.68 -6.74
C LEU A 113 -24.02 1.65 -6.87
N GLU A 114 -23.95 2.78 -6.18
CA GLU A 114 -25.01 3.80 -6.16
C GLU A 114 -25.23 4.43 -7.54
N ILE A 115 -24.16 4.65 -8.31
CA ILE A 115 -24.25 5.15 -9.69
C ILE A 115 -24.43 4.05 -10.74
N GLY A 116 -24.65 2.79 -10.32
CA GLY A 116 -25.04 1.70 -11.20
C GLY A 116 -23.93 1.16 -12.13
N ARG A 117 -22.65 1.50 -11.92
CA ARG A 117 -21.52 1.05 -12.76
C ARG A 117 -21.38 -0.46 -12.81
N LYS A 118 -21.72 -1.13 -11.70
CA LYS A 118 -21.80 -2.61 -11.62
C LYS A 118 -22.74 -3.22 -12.65
N TYR A 119 -23.74 -2.49 -13.15
CA TYR A 119 -24.75 -3.02 -14.07
C TYR A 119 -24.56 -2.54 -15.51
N ASP A 120 -23.55 -1.71 -15.74
CA ASP A 120 -23.30 -1.08 -17.04
C ASP A 120 -22.42 -1.99 -17.93
N PRO A 121 -22.93 -2.45 -19.09
CA PRO A 121 -22.19 -3.30 -20.02
C PRO A 121 -20.86 -2.69 -20.48
N PHE A 122 -20.75 -1.36 -20.50
CA PHE A 122 -19.52 -0.65 -20.81
C PHE A 122 -18.39 -1.05 -19.83
N PHE A 123 -18.69 -1.12 -18.53
CA PHE A 123 -17.69 -1.45 -17.51
C PHE A 123 -17.45 -2.96 -17.43
N HIS A 124 -18.46 -3.78 -17.77
CA HIS A 124 -18.27 -5.23 -17.90
C HIS A 124 -17.28 -5.60 -18.99
N SER A 125 -17.27 -4.88 -20.12
CA SER A 125 -16.30 -5.12 -21.19
C SER A 125 -14.88 -4.74 -20.76
N LEU A 126 -14.74 -3.75 -19.87
CA LEU A 126 -13.48 -3.38 -19.22
C LEU A 126 -13.08 -4.34 -18.09
N GLY A 127 -13.97 -5.27 -17.73
CA GLY A 127 -13.70 -6.36 -16.80
C GLY A 127 -14.20 -6.16 -15.37
N LEU A 128 -15.06 -5.16 -15.13
CA LEU A 128 -15.77 -5.00 -13.85
C LEU A 128 -16.77 -6.15 -13.66
N LYS A 129 -16.81 -6.78 -12.47
CA LYS A 129 -17.68 -7.94 -12.17
C LYS A 129 -18.61 -7.69 -10.99
N ASP A 130 -18.06 -7.55 -9.78
CA ASP A 130 -18.83 -7.29 -8.57
C ASP A 130 -18.20 -6.13 -7.77
N THR A 131 -19.02 -5.45 -6.99
CA THR A 131 -18.62 -4.43 -5.99
C THR A 131 -18.60 -5.00 -4.57
N ASN A 132 -18.88 -6.31 -4.39
CA ASN A 132 -18.78 -6.99 -3.09
C ASN A 132 -17.40 -7.64 -2.87
N PHE A 133 -16.71 -7.25 -1.79
CA PHE A 133 -15.39 -7.79 -1.45
C PHE A 133 -15.37 -9.29 -1.10
N ALA A 134 -16.54 -9.90 -0.86
CA ALA A 134 -16.66 -11.34 -0.63
C ALA A 134 -16.57 -12.18 -1.91
N ASP A 135 -16.68 -11.57 -3.10
CA ASP A 135 -16.62 -12.31 -4.37
C ASP A 135 -15.16 -12.67 -4.73
N PRO A 136 -14.83 -13.94 -5.04
CA PRO A 136 -13.51 -14.34 -5.51
C PRO A 136 -13.09 -13.71 -6.85
N VAL A 137 -14.04 -13.26 -7.68
CA VAL A 137 -13.80 -12.60 -8.96
C VAL A 137 -14.33 -11.18 -8.91
N TYR A 138 -13.61 -10.33 -8.17
CA TYR A 138 -13.96 -8.93 -7.97
C TYR A 138 -13.83 -8.08 -9.25
N ALA A 139 -12.73 -8.27 -9.98
CA ALA A 139 -12.42 -7.61 -11.23
C ALA A 139 -11.55 -8.53 -12.11
N THR A 140 -11.54 -8.25 -13.41
CA THR A 140 -10.73 -8.94 -14.42
C THR A 140 -10.17 -7.94 -15.42
N GLY A 141 -9.16 -8.33 -16.22
CA GLY A 141 -8.68 -7.50 -17.33
C GLY A 141 -8.22 -6.11 -16.89
N PHE A 142 -8.69 -5.06 -17.56
CA PHE A 142 -8.30 -3.69 -17.26
C PHE A 142 -8.80 -3.20 -15.89
N ALA A 143 -10.02 -3.58 -15.49
CA ALA A 143 -10.55 -3.26 -14.17
C ALA A 143 -9.73 -3.93 -13.05
N GLU A 144 -9.20 -5.14 -13.26
CA GLU A 144 -8.30 -5.78 -12.30
C GLU A 144 -7.00 -5.00 -12.13
N GLY A 145 -6.47 -4.40 -13.19
CA GLY A 145 -5.35 -3.46 -13.11
C GLY A 145 -5.63 -2.29 -12.17
N VAL A 146 -6.80 -1.66 -12.28
CA VAL A 146 -7.21 -0.57 -11.37
C VAL A 146 -7.39 -1.07 -9.93
N TRP A 147 -7.89 -2.29 -9.74
CA TRP A 147 -8.00 -2.86 -8.41
C TRP A 147 -6.63 -3.13 -7.77
N ILE A 148 -5.66 -3.65 -8.53
CA ILE A 148 -4.28 -3.83 -8.07
C ILE A 148 -3.64 -2.48 -7.75
N GLU A 149 -3.83 -1.47 -8.59
CA GLU A 149 -3.37 -0.10 -8.34
C GLU A 149 -3.93 0.43 -7.01
N ARG A 150 -5.24 0.27 -6.77
CA ARG A 150 -5.88 0.70 -5.51
C ARG A 150 -5.33 -0.03 -4.29
N LEU A 151 -5.08 -1.34 -4.40
CA LEU A 151 -4.42 -2.09 -3.32
C LEU A 151 -3.01 -1.57 -3.05
N ILE A 152 -2.27 -1.16 -4.08
CA ILE A 152 -0.95 -0.53 -3.92
C ILE A 152 -1.10 0.83 -3.22
N GLY A 153 -2.09 1.65 -3.59
CA GLY A 153 -2.41 2.90 -2.90
C GLY A 153 -2.75 2.69 -1.42
N TYR A 154 -3.50 1.65 -1.08
CA TYR A 154 -3.77 1.27 0.32
C TYR A 154 -2.52 0.81 1.06
N ALA A 155 -1.65 0.03 0.42
CA ALA A 155 -0.38 -0.37 1.01
C ALA A 155 0.51 0.85 1.27
N LEU A 156 0.55 1.82 0.35
CA LEU A 156 1.23 3.10 0.55
C LEU A 156 0.64 3.85 1.75
N LYS A 157 -0.69 4.03 1.82
CA LYS A 157 -1.38 4.70 2.96
C LYS A 157 -0.98 4.10 4.31
N CYS A 158 -1.03 2.78 4.42
CA CYS A 158 -0.61 2.08 5.65
C CYS A 158 0.89 2.28 5.92
N THR A 159 1.73 2.20 4.87
CA THR A 159 3.18 2.35 4.96
C THR A 159 3.61 3.72 5.46
N VAL A 160 3.00 4.80 4.98
CA VAL A 160 3.37 6.18 5.36
C VAL A 160 2.54 6.72 6.54
N GLY A 161 1.58 5.93 7.01
CA GLY A 161 0.74 6.25 8.16
C GLY A 161 -0.28 7.37 7.91
N ILE A 162 -0.89 7.42 6.72
CA ILE A 162 -1.86 8.46 6.34
C ILE A 162 -3.24 7.84 6.09
N GLY A 163 -4.07 7.78 7.13
CA GLY A 163 -5.50 7.50 7.03
C GLY A 163 -5.85 6.13 6.46
N PHE A 164 -5.23 5.07 6.98
CA PHE A 164 -5.55 3.69 6.65
C PHE A 164 -6.11 2.94 7.86
N THR A 165 -7.12 2.11 7.63
CA THR A 165 -7.59 1.12 8.59
C THR A 165 -7.90 -0.17 7.83
N GLY A 166 -7.13 -1.22 8.10
CA GLY A 166 -7.32 -2.56 7.52
C GLY A 166 -7.93 -3.52 8.52
N MET A 167 -8.61 -4.57 8.04
CA MET A 167 -9.09 -5.67 8.87
C MET A 167 -8.12 -6.85 8.80
N LEU A 168 -7.80 -7.45 9.94
CA LEU A 168 -7.04 -8.71 10.03
C LEU A 168 -7.94 -9.94 10.09
N ALA A 169 -9.11 -9.81 10.70
CA ALA A 169 -10.08 -10.88 10.79
C ALA A 169 -11.50 -10.35 10.60
N TYR A 170 -12.31 -11.11 9.86
CA TYR A 170 -13.74 -10.84 9.70
C TYR A 170 -14.53 -11.71 10.68
N GLY A 171 -15.40 -11.10 11.50
CA GLY A 171 -16.27 -11.78 12.46
C GLY A 171 -15.83 -11.67 13.92
N THR A 172 -16.56 -12.38 14.79
CA THR A 172 -16.47 -12.26 16.25
C THR A 172 -15.34 -13.13 16.80
N ARG A 173 -14.28 -12.51 17.34
CA ARG A 173 -13.29 -13.19 18.17
C ARG A 173 -13.92 -13.67 19.49
N ALA A 174 -13.22 -14.52 20.24
CA ALA A 174 -13.66 -14.98 21.58
C ALA A 174 -13.88 -13.83 22.59
N ASP A 175 -13.30 -12.64 22.35
CA ASP A 175 -13.46 -11.41 23.12
C ASP A 175 -14.45 -10.39 22.48
N GLY A 176 -15.06 -10.72 21.33
CA GLY A 176 -16.17 -9.96 20.76
C GLY A 176 -15.83 -8.87 19.74
N GLY A 177 -14.56 -8.63 19.40
CA GLY A 177 -14.15 -7.49 18.55
C GLY A 177 -13.63 -7.85 17.15
N THR A 178 -13.77 -6.91 16.20
CA THR A 178 -13.02 -6.93 14.92
C THR A 178 -11.57 -6.55 15.19
N ARG A 179 -10.63 -7.26 14.58
CA ARG A 179 -9.20 -6.92 14.66
C ARG A 179 -8.83 -6.02 13.50
N VAL A 180 -8.41 -4.80 13.80
CA VAL A 180 -8.00 -3.80 12.81
C VAL A 180 -6.56 -3.37 13.02
N PHE A 181 -5.95 -2.81 11.98
CA PHE A 181 -4.62 -2.21 12.04
C PHE A 181 -4.58 -0.92 11.21
N GLU A 182 -3.82 0.05 11.69
CA GLU A 182 -3.57 1.31 10.98
C GLU A 182 -2.14 1.37 10.44
N HIS A 183 -1.24 0.61 11.07
CA HIS A 183 0.18 0.52 10.75
C HIS A 183 0.61 -0.94 10.64
N TRP A 184 1.72 -1.16 9.93
CA TRP A 184 2.23 -2.51 9.71
C TRP A 184 2.70 -3.16 11.02
N THR A 185 2.34 -4.43 11.16
CA THR A 185 2.86 -5.40 12.14
C THR A 185 3.27 -6.64 11.34
N TYR A 186 3.97 -7.59 11.96
CA TYR A 186 4.28 -8.84 11.25
C TYR A 186 3.02 -9.62 10.91
N GLU A 187 1.99 -9.53 11.76
CA GLU A 187 0.67 -10.10 11.49
C GLU A 187 0.04 -9.44 10.27
N SER A 188 -0.09 -8.11 10.24
CA SER A 188 -0.78 -7.43 9.14
C SER A 188 -0.07 -7.46 7.80
N MET A 189 1.26 -7.58 7.82
CA MET A 189 2.07 -7.67 6.61
C MET A 189 2.07 -9.08 6.00
N PHE A 190 2.04 -10.13 6.83
CA PHE A 190 2.30 -11.51 6.39
C PHE A 190 1.10 -12.45 6.46
N GLU A 191 0.02 -12.10 7.14
CA GLU A 191 -1.20 -12.91 7.09
C GLU A 191 -1.90 -12.83 5.73
N ASP A 192 -2.71 -13.86 5.46
CA ASP A 192 -3.55 -13.88 4.27
C ASP A 192 -4.73 -12.94 4.46
N ALA A 193 -5.17 -12.33 3.37
CA ALA A 193 -6.27 -11.39 3.41
C ALA A 193 -7.57 -12.08 3.85
N PRO A 194 -8.38 -11.45 4.71
CA PRO A 194 -9.60 -12.06 5.23
C PRO A 194 -10.73 -12.15 4.19
N LEU A 195 -10.61 -11.44 3.07
CA LEU A 195 -11.64 -11.35 2.03
C LEU A 195 -11.08 -11.73 0.65
N PRO A 196 -11.84 -12.49 -0.17
CA PRO A 196 -11.37 -12.95 -1.49
C PRO A 196 -10.98 -11.83 -2.47
N ALA A 197 -11.69 -10.70 -2.48
CA ALA A 197 -11.32 -9.57 -3.34
C ALA A 197 -9.94 -9.00 -2.99
N TRP A 198 -9.49 -9.20 -1.76
CA TRP A 198 -8.17 -8.79 -1.28
C TRP A 198 -7.13 -9.90 -1.46
N ARG A 199 -7.35 -10.90 -2.34
CA ARG A 199 -6.41 -12.01 -2.59
C ARG A 199 -4.97 -11.57 -2.89
N TYR A 200 -4.78 -10.35 -3.39
CA TYR A 200 -3.47 -9.77 -3.67
C TYR A 200 -2.91 -8.96 -2.50
N TRP A 201 -3.60 -8.86 -1.37
CA TRP A 201 -3.20 -8.04 -0.24
C TRP A 201 -2.23 -8.77 0.71
N PRO A 202 -1.24 -8.05 1.26
CA PRO A 202 -0.66 -6.83 0.70
C PRO A 202 -0.07 -7.07 -0.70
N PRO A 203 -0.18 -6.12 -1.64
CA PRO A 203 0.31 -6.28 -3.01
C PRO A 203 1.83 -6.38 -3.05
N GLY A 204 2.33 -7.23 -3.94
CA GLY A 204 3.76 -7.30 -4.21
C GLY A 204 4.57 -8.00 -3.11
N ARG A 205 3.97 -8.93 -2.33
CA ARG A 205 4.67 -9.89 -1.44
C ARG A 205 5.50 -10.94 -2.19
N SER A 206 6.24 -10.49 -3.20
CA SER A 206 7.23 -11.24 -3.94
C SER A 206 8.62 -10.72 -3.58
N TYR A 207 9.56 -11.64 -3.42
CA TYR A 207 10.93 -11.36 -3.01
C TYR A 207 11.91 -11.83 -4.09
N PRO A 208 13.06 -11.16 -4.27
CA PRO A 208 14.12 -11.66 -5.12
C PRO A 208 14.66 -12.99 -4.56
N ALA A 209 15.28 -13.80 -5.43
CA ALA A 209 15.88 -15.07 -5.02
C ALA A 209 16.91 -14.90 -3.90
N GLU A 210 17.66 -13.80 -3.94
CA GLU A 210 18.56 -13.35 -2.88
C GLU A 210 17.99 -12.06 -2.29
N LEU A 211 17.34 -12.17 -1.13
CA LEU A 211 16.76 -11.03 -0.41
C LEU A 211 17.88 -10.19 0.24
N PRO A 212 17.98 -8.88 -0.04
CA PRO A 212 18.92 -8.02 0.65
C PRO A 212 18.67 -8.06 2.17
N PRO A 213 19.71 -8.18 3.00
CA PRO A 213 19.53 -8.22 4.44
C PRO A 213 19.01 -6.87 4.95
N CYS A 214 18.09 -6.92 5.92
CA CYS A 214 17.77 -5.74 6.73
C CYS A 214 19.03 -5.29 7.48
N PRO A 215 19.29 -3.97 7.59
CA PRO A 215 20.37 -3.45 8.43
C PRO A 215 20.37 -4.07 9.84
N PRO A 216 21.55 -4.23 10.46
CA PRO A 216 21.63 -4.63 11.85
C PRO A 216 20.80 -3.70 12.73
N ARG A 217 20.27 -4.25 13.82
CA ARG A 217 19.55 -3.47 14.83
C ARG A 217 20.41 -2.29 15.31
N ASN A 218 19.81 -1.12 15.46
CA ASN A 218 20.50 0.02 16.05
C ASN A 218 20.49 -0.12 17.58
N GLU A 219 21.54 -0.74 18.12
CA GLU A 219 21.71 -0.96 19.57
C GLU A 219 21.89 0.35 20.37
N SER A 220 22.24 1.45 19.70
CA SER A 220 22.38 2.77 20.33
C SER A 220 21.01 3.42 20.51
N GLY A 221 20.73 3.93 21.72
CA GLY A 221 19.57 4.79 21.97
C GLY A 221 19.74 6.23 21.46
N SER A 222 20.86 6.55 20.81
CA SER A 222 21.09 7.90 20.27
C SER A 222 20.12 8.21 19.13
N GLY A 223 19.38 9.31 19.25
CA GLY A 223 18.41 9.73 18.25
C GLY A 223 17.12 8.89 18.24
N GLU A 224 16.86 8.07 19.26
CA GLU A 224 15.59 7.37 19.38
C GLU A 224 14.42 8.34 19.59
N VAL A 225 13.26 8.00 19.04
CA VAL A 225 12.02 8.79 19.12
C VAL A 225 10.99 7.97 19.88
N CYS A 226 10.37 8.53 20.93
CA CYS A 226 9.26 7.82 21.59
C CYS A 226 8.02 7.82 20.69
N SER A 227 7.13 6.84 20.85
CA SER A 227 5.75 7.01 20.39
C SER A 227 5.18 8.35 20.86
N ASP A 228 4.29 8.93 20.07
CA ASP A 228 3.66 10.25 20.26
C ASP A 228 4.63 11.45 20.05
N GLN A 229 5.85 11.23 19.57
CA GLN A 229 6.80 12.29 19.18
C GLN A 229 6.96 12.40 17.67
N ALA A 230 7.34 13.59 17.19
CA ALA A 230 7.57 13.83 15.77
C ALA A 230 8.86 13.16 15.27
N ILE A 231 8.79 12.57 14.08
CA ILE A 231 9.90 11.92 13.40
C ILE A 231 10.81 12.98 12.74
N PRO A 232 12.13 12.99 13.05
CA PRO A 232 13.02 14.05 12.57
C PRO A 232 13.44 13.88 11.11
N VAL A 233 13.50 12.64 10.61
CA VAL A 233 13.88 12.30 9.24
C VAL A 233 13.01 11.17 8.71
N GLU A 234 12.66 11.26 7.44
CA GLU A 234 11.91 10.20 6.77
C GLU A 234 12.78 8.95 6.53
N GLY A 235 12.15 7.79 6.59
CA GLY A 235 12.86 6.53 6.44
C GLY A 235 12.18 5.38 7.18
N ILE A 236 12.92 4.28 7.33
CA ILE A 236 12.44 3.10 8.03
C ILE A 236 13.00 3.09 9.46
N TRP A 237 12.11 2.95 10.42
CA TRP A 237 12.39 2.94 11.84
C TRP A 237 11.94 1.61 12.46
N GLU A 238 12.73 1.11 13.39
CA GLU A 238 12.46 -0.13 14.12
C GLU A 238 11.91 0.18 15.52
N PRO A 239 10.82 -0.48 15.95
CA PRO A 239 10.29 -0.31 17.29
C PRO A 239 11.05 -1.18 18.29
N TRP A 240 11.53 -0.55 19.35
CA TRP A 240 12.21 -1.16 20.48
C TRP A 240 11.30 -1.21 21.70
N PHE A 241 11.11 -2.43 22.20
CA PHE A 241 10.31 -2.69 23.38
C PHE A 241 11.14 -2.52 24.65
N PRO A 242 10.52 -2.14 25.78
CA PRO A 242 11.21 -2.04 27.07
C PRO A 242 11.98 -3.30 27.50
N ALA A 243 11.56 -4.48 27.02
CA ALA A 243 12.20 -5.77 27.28
C ALA A 243 13.38 -6.10 26.33
N GLY A 244 13.80 -5.16 25.47
CA GLY A 244 14.93 -5.34 24.54
C GLY A 244 14.62 -6.13 23.27
N LYS A 245 13.34 -6.46 23.02
CA LYS A 245 12.88 -7.02 21.75
C LYS A 245 12.64 -5.92 20.72
N VAL A 246 12.59 -6.30 19.45
CA VAL A 246 12.20 -5.43 18.34
C VAL A 246 10.97 -5.97 17.60
N GLY A 247 10.19 -5.09 17.00
CA GLY A 247 8.98 -5.44 16.24
C GLY A 247 9.14 -5.26 14.74
N CYS A 248 8.02 -5.24 14.03
CA CYS A 248 7.97 -4.92 12.61
C CYS A 248 8.43 -3.47 12.38
N PRO A 249 9.41 -3.22 11.50
CA PRO A 249 9.77 -1.86 11.13
C PRO A 249 8.61 -1.11 10.47
N SER A 250 8.62 0.21 10.58
CA SER A 250 7.66 1.10 9.91
C SER A 250 8.38 2.16 9.11
N TYR A 251 7.81 2.57 7.98
CA TYR A 251 8.25 3.77 7.29
C TYR A 251 7.57 4.99 7.92
N PHE A 252 8.34 6.05 8.16
CA PHE A 252 7.81 7.33 8.59
C PHE A 252 8.22 8.42 7.62
N LEU A 253 7.30 9.32 7.32
CA LEU A 253 7.64 10.62 6.74
C LEU A 253 8.17 11.54 7.82
N LYS A 254 9.00 12.50 7.42
CA LYS A 254 9.45 13.57 8.30
C LYS A 254 8.23 14.31 8.87
N ASP A 255 8.33 14.68 10.14
CA ASP A 255 7.30 15.37 10.93
C ASP A 255 6.01 14.56 11.16
N SER A 256 5.93 13.29 10.72
CA SER A 256 4.87 12.37 11.17
C SER A 256 5.03 12.08 12.66
N ILE A 257 3.91 11.84 13.34
CA ILE A 257 3.92 11.38 14.73
C ILE A 257 4.23 9.88 14.76
N ALA A 258 5.24 9.51 15.54
CA ALA A 258 5.63 8.13 15.75
C ALA A 258 4.49 7.37 16.45
N HIS A 259 3.96 6.34 15.81
CA HIS A 259 2.80 5.62 16.33
C HIS A 259 3.18 4.69 17.50
N LYS A 260 2.17 4.22 18.23
CA LYS A 260 2.32 3.10 19.16
C LYS A 260 2.35 1.79 18.37
N TYR A 261 2.96 0.75 18.93
CA TYR A 261 3.03 -0.55 18.28
C TYR A 261 1.85 -1.43 18.68
N LEU A 262 1.06 -1.88 17.72
CA LEU A 262 -0.01 -2.86 17.94
C LEU A 262 0.61 -4.26 18.08
N LEU A 263 0.43 -4.90 19.24
CA LEU A 263 0.97 -6.23 19.50
C LEU A 263 0.27 -7.30 18.64
N GLU A 264 1.03 -8.24 18.06
CA GLU A 264 0.45 -9.31 17.26
C GLU A 264 -0.47 -10.21 18.11
N GLY A 265 -1.66 -10.49 17.59
CA GLY A 265 -2.69 -11.27 18.28
C GLY A 265 -3.51 -10.51 19.34
N SER A 266 -3.16 -9.30 19.76
CA SER A 266 -3.96 -8.51 20.71
C SER A 266 -4.23 -7.08 20.24
N ASN A 267 -5.31 -6.46 20.70
CA ASN A 267 -5.62 -5.06 20.36
C ASN A 267 -4.84 -4.08 21.26
N ASP A 268 -3.81 -4.57 21.95
CA ASP A 268 -3.02 -3.74 22.86
C ASP A 268 -1.98 -2.96 22.06
N GLU A 269 -1.97 -1.66 22.28
CA GLU A 269 -0.93 -0.78 21.77
C GLU A 269 0.12 -0.50 22.83
N GLN A 270 1.38 -0.59 22.44
CA GLN A 270 2.51 -0.34 23.33
C GLN A 270 3.28 0.91 22.89
N VAL A 271 3.60 1.75 23.88
CA VAL A 271 4.57 2.83 23.70
C VAL A 271 5.95 2.20 23.54
N VAL A 272 6.59 2.48 22.41
CA VAL A 272 7.90 1.95 22.03
C VAL A 272 8.89 3.08 21.77
N ARG A 273 10.16 2.72 21.62
CA ARG A 273 11.21 3.62 21.13
C ARG A 273 11.50 3.28 19.69
N TRP A 274 11.37 4.24 18.79
CA TRP A 274 11.68 4.07 17.38
C TRP A 274 13.14 4.42 17.15
N ARG A 275 13.89 3.52 16.50
CA ARG A 275 15.29 3.73 16.12
C ARG A 275 15.45 3.63 14.62
N LEU A 276 16.14 4.59 14.02
CA LEU A 276 16.33 4.65 12.58
C LEU A 276 17.15 3.44 12.09
N LEU A 277 16.62 2.70 11.12
CA LEU A 277 17.33 1.66 10.38
C LEU A 277 17.90 2.20 9.07
N TRP A 278 17.15 3.08 8.41
CA TRP A 278 17.51 3.58 7.09
C TRP A 278 16.84 4.94 6.84
N GLU A 279 17.64 5.96 6.55
CA GLU A 279 17.13 7.26 6.08
C GLU A 279 16.78 7.15 4.58
N ASP A 280 15.57 7.59 4.21
CA ASP A 280 15.19 7.63 2.80
C ASP A 280 15.71 8.90 2.12
N THR A 281 16.85 8.75 1.45
CA THR A 281 17.49 9.81 0.66
C THR A 281 17.27 9.67 -0.84
N ARG A 282 16.44 8.70 -1.28
CA ARG A 282 16.22 8.41 -2.70
C ARG A 282 15.67 9.63 -3.44
N TYR A 283 16.00 9.71 -4.73
CA TYR A 283 15.57 10.72 -5.70
C TYR A 283 16.06 12.15 -5.45
N ARG A 284 16.70 12.45 -4.31
CA ARG A 284 17.29 13.78 -4.02
C ARG A 284 18.33 14.21 -5.06
N ASP A 285 19.00 13.25 -5.69
CA ASP A 285 19.98 13.47 -6.76
C ASP A 285 19.41 13.26 -8.17
N GLY A 286 18.10 13.01 -8.29
CA GLY A 286 17.41 12.73 -9.55
C GLY A 286 17.63 11.31 -10.11
N SER A 287 18.33 10.43 -9.38
CA SER A 287 18.55 9.04 -9.81
C SER A 287 17.50 8.09 -9.23
N ILE A 288 17.20 7.02 -10.00
CA ILE A 288 16.40 5.88 -9.51
C ILE A 288 17.39 4.82 -9.03
N PRO A 289 17.30 4.36 -7.76
CA PRO A 289 18.19 3.33 -7.24
C PRO A 289 18.09 2.01 -8.01
N ALA A 290 19.23 1.37 -8.29
CA ALA A 290 19.28 0.09 -9.02
C ALA A 290 18.52 -1.05 -8.32
N GLU A 291 18.40 -0.99 -6.99
CA GLU A 291 17.61 -1.95 -6.20
C GLU A 291 16.14 -2.02 -6.61
N GLU A 292 15.57 -0.95 -7.19
CA GLU A 292 14.15 -0.93 -7.56
C GLU A 292 13.83 -1.87 -8.71
N GLU A 293 14.83 -2.26 -9.52
CA GLU A 293 14.68 -3.27 -10.56
C GLU A 293 14.24 -4.64 -10.01
N THR A 294 14.54 -4.92 -8.74
CA THR A 294 14.19 -6.19 -8.10
C THR A 294 12.75 -6.24 -7.59
N TYR A 295 12.06 -5.10 -7.53
CA TYR A 295 10.70 -5.01 -6.98
C TYR A 295 9.65 -5.70 -7.84
N PHE A 296 9.98 -6.02 -9.09
CA PHE A 296 9.11 -6.78 -9.97
C PHE A 296 9.59 -8.22 -10.08
N PRO A 297 8.66 -9.18 -10.11
CA PRO A 297 9.03 -10.55 -10.46
C PRO A 297 9.71 -10.54 -11.84
N LYS A 298 10.83 -11.26 -11.97
CA LYS A 298 11.44 -11.46 -13.29
C LYS A 298 10.44 -12.21 -14.18
N PRO A 299 10.25 -11.81 -15.45
CA PRO A 299 9.45 -12.58 -16.38
C PRO A 299 9.95 -14.03 -16.39
N VAL A 300 9.02 -14.98 -16.31
CA VAL A 300 9.37 -16.39 -16.52
C VAL A 300 9.82 -16.49 -17.99
N ALA A 301 11.08 -16.89 -18.20
CA ALA A 301 11.66 -17.11 -19.52
C ALA A 301 11.03 -18.32 -20.22
#